data_AF-A0A935R204-F1
#
_entry.id   AF-A0A935R204-F1
#
_cell.length_a   1.000
_cell.length_b   1.000
_cell.length_c   1.000
_cell.angle_alpha   90.00
_cell.angle_beta   90.00
_cell.angle_gamma   90.00
#
_symmetry.space_group_name_H-M   'P 1'
#
loop_
_entity.id
_entity.type
_entity.pdbx_description
1 polymer ?
#
loop_
_entity_poly.entity_id
_entity_poly.type
_entity_poly.pdbx_seq_one_letter_code
_entity_poly.pdbx_strand_id
1 'polypeptide(L)'
;MLSNSRFPDQLRRLGLLPADAGEQTPRRLLIVEPERHALTRMAADAVLGHDGHDLRGYADYRGVKVIGAWRWVHEHGFGVAAEMDLDGR
;
A
#
# COMPACT_ATOMS: atom_id res chain seq x y z
N MET A 1 5.07 -0.82 5.40
CA MET A 1 4.02 -1.86 5.45
C MET A 1 4.32 -2.85 6.57
N LEU A 2 3.31 -3.39 7.26
CA LEU A 2 3.48 -4.39 8.33
C LEU A 2 3.23 -5.83 7.88
N SER A 3 2.41 -6.03 6.85
CA SER A 3 2.18 -7.32 6.20
C SER A 3 3.14 -7.56 5.04
N ASN A 4 3.19 -8.80 4.55
CA ASN A 4 3.86 -9.12 3.29
C ASN A 4 3.04 -8.59 2.10
N SER A 5 3.72 -8.08 1.07
CA SER A 5 3.10 -7.84 -0.22
C SER A 5 2.78 -9.16 -0.89
N ARG A 6 1.58 -9.25 -1.49
CA ARG A 6 1.21 -10.38 -2.37
C ARG A 6 1.83 -10.29 -3.77
N PHE A 7 2.61 -9.25 -4.06
CA PHE A 7 3.18 -8.96 -5.38
C PHE A 7 4.71 -8.83 -5.39
N PRO A 8 5.47 -9.78 -4.81
CA PRO A 8 6.93 -9.67 -4.69
C PRO A 8 7.63 -9.52 -6.05
N ASP A 9 7.16 -10.20 -7.10
CA ASP A 9 7.79 -10.14 -8.42
C ASP A 9 7.57 -8.79 -9.12
N GLN A 10 6.42 -8.15 -8.91
CA GLN A 10 6.19 -6.78 -9.42
C GLN A 10 7.15 -5.82 -8.72
N LEU A 11 7.31 -5.94 -7.40
CA LEU A 11 8.19 -5.08 -6.62
C LEU A 11 9.66 -5.23 -7.01
N ARG A 12 10.12 -6.45 -7.33
CA ARG A 12 11.47 -6.68 -7.87
C ARG A 12 11.66 -6.00 -9.23
N ARG A 13 10.68 -6.12 -10.13
CA ARG A 13 10.73 -5.45 -11.44
C ARG A 13 10.73 -3.93 -11.34
N LEU A 14 10.03 -3.38 -10.35
CA LEU A 14 10.00 -1.96 -10.05
C LEU A 14 11.25 -1.47 -9.29
N GLY A 15 12.16 -2.37 -8.90
CA GLY A 15 13.33 -2.02 -8.08
C GLY A 15 13.00 -1.64 -6.63
N LEU A 16 11.76 -1.87 -6.19
CA LEU A 16 11.27 -1.58 -4.83
C LEU A 16 11.62 -2.69 -3.83
N LEU A 17 11.99 -3.87 -4.31
CA LEU A 17 12.50 -4.98 -3.50
C LEU A 17 13.79 -5.52 -4.15
N PRO A 18 14.91 -5.61 -3.41
CA PRO A 18 16.15 -6.19 -3.92
C PRO A 18 15.94 -7.61 -4.45
N ALA A 19 16.67 -8.01 -5.49
CA ALA A 19 16.55 -9.33 -6.10
C ALA A 19 16.95 -10.48 -5.15
N ASP A 20 17.86 -10.21 -4.22
CA ASP A 20 18.36 -11.12 -3.18
C ASP A 20 17.56 -11.03 -1.87
N ALA A 21 16.67 -10.06 -1.74
CA ALA A 21 15.71 -10.04 -0.64
C ALA A 21 14.71 -11.17 -0.88
N GLY A 22 14.67 -12.11 0.08
CA GLY A 22 13.59 -13.09 0.15
C GLY A 22 12.21 -12.42 0.24
N GLU A 23 11.15 -13.20 0.51
CA GLU A 23 9.77 -12.71 0.48
C GLU A 23 9.42 -11.67 1.58
N GLN A 24 10.39 -11.30 2.42
CA GLN A 24 10.20 -10.34 3.51
C GLN A 24 10.12 -8.90 3.00
N THR A 25 8.89 -8.42 2.88
CA THR A 25 8.54 -7.02 2.57
C THR A 25 8.13 -6.14 3.78
N PRO A 26 7.75 -6.68 4.97
CA PRO A 26 7.46 -5.89 6.15
C PRO A 26 8.63 -4.98 6.53
N ARG A 27 8.30 -3.74 6.93
CA ARG A 27 9.25 -2.67 7.30
C ARG A 27 10.27 -2.26 6.22
N ARG A 28 10.19 -2.81 5.00
CA ARG A 28 11.04 -2.43 3.86
C ARG A 28 10.31 -1.60 2.80
N LEU A 29 9.00 -1.78 2.68
CA LEU A 29 8.18 -1.00 1.76
C LEU A 29 7.55 0.22 2.43
N LEU A 30 7.82 1.39 1.86
CA LEU A 30 7.03 2.60 2.07
C LEU A 30 5.74 2.51 1.26
N ILE A 31 4.61 2.95 1.83
CA ILE A 31 3.32 2.99 1.11
C ILE A 31 3.21 4.34 0.40
N VAL A 32 3.97 4.47 -0.68
CA VAL A 32 4.15 5.69 -1.46
C VAL A 32 3.80 5.40 -2.91
N GLU A 33 2.98 6.26 -3.51
CA GLU A 33 2.70 6.23 -4.94
C GLU A 33 3.99 6.51 -5.74
N PRO A 34 4.44 5.58 -6.61
CA PRO A 34 5.75 5.70 -7.26
C PRO A 34 5.93 6.96 -8.11
N GLU A 35 4.91 7.38 -8.86
CA GLU A 35 5.02 8.53 -9.77
C GLU A 35 5.04 9.87 -9.04
N ARG A 36 4.29 9.98 -7.93
CA ARG A 36 4.14 11.24 -7.18
C ARG A 36 5.12 11.36 -6.02
N HIS A 37 5.80 10.26 -5.67
CA HIS A 37 6.67 10.17 -4.49
C HIS A 37 6.00 10.68 -3.21
N ALA A 38 4.68 10.47 -3.07
CA ALA A 38 3.87 10.86 -1.93
C ALA A 38 3.14 9.64 -1.34
N LEU A 39 2.71 9.70 -0.08
CA LEU A 39 1.88 8.65 0.52
C LEU A 39 0.66 8.38 -0.39
N THR A 40 0.28 7.10 -0.51
CA THR A 40 -0.96 6.76 -1.23
C THR A 40 -2.16 7.44 -0.57
N ARG A 41 -3.27 7.60 -1.29
CA ARG A 41 -4.50 8.22 -0.74
C ARG A 41 -4.91 7.59 0.59
N MET A 42 -4.91 6.26 0.65
CA MET A 42 -5.20 5.50 1.86
C MET A 42 -4.17 5.79 2.97
N ALA A 43 -2.87 5.68 2.68
CA ALA A 43 -1.85 5.86 3.69
C ALA A 43 -1.84 7.29 4.25
N ALA A 44 -2.03 8.30 3.40
CA ALA A 44 -2.11 9.71 3.78
C ALA A 44 -3.29 9.99 4.73
N ASP A 45 -4.42 9.33 4.52
CA ASP A 45 -5.62 9.50 5.35
C ASP A 45 -5.51 8.73 6.67
N ALA A 46 -5.08 7.47 6.60
CA ALA A 46 -4.96 6.61 7.77
C ALA A 46 -3.94 7.14 8.79
N VAL A 47 -2.78 7.67 8.35
CA VAL A 47 -1.77 8.23 9.28
C VAL A 47 -2.23 9.50 10.00
N LEU A 48 -3.29 10.15 9.53
CA LEU A 48 -3.96 11.25 10.24
C LEU A 48 -4.99 10.74 11.28
N GLY A 49 -5.13 9.42 11.42
CA GLY A 49 -6.08 8.79 12.34
C GLY A 49 -7.50 8.65 11.76
N HIS A 50 -7.68 8.78 10.45
CA HIS A 50 -8.98 8.70 9.82
C HIS A 50 -9.32 7.29 9.32
N ASP A 51 -10.61 6.98 9.37
CA ASP A 51 -11.21 5.85 8.69
C ASP A 51 -11.79 6.33 7.36
N GLY A 52 -11.76 5.49 6.33
CA GLY A 52 -12.20 5.92 5.02
C GLY A 52 -12.25 4.82 3.97
N HIS A 53 -12.68 5.22 2.78
CA HIS A 53 -12.64 4.40 1.58
C HIS A 53 -12.52 5.30 0.34
N ASP A 54 -12.04 4.74 -0.76
CA ASP A 54 -12.13 5.37 -2.08
C ASP A 54 -12.47 4.32 -3.13
N LEU A 55 -13.68 4.45 -3.70
CA LEU A 55 -14.21 3.58 -4.75
C LEU A 55 -14.03 4.17 -6.16
N ARG A 56 -13.55 5.41 -6.29
CA ARG A 56 -13.16 6.01 -7.59
C ARG A 56 -11.76 5.54 -8.00
N GLY A 57 -10.97 5.16 -7.00
CA GLY A 57 -9.68 4.51 -7.10
C GLY A 57 -8.50 5.47 -7.11
N TYR A 58 -7.36 4.97 -6.68
CA TYR A 58 -6.10 5.68 -6.53
C TYR A 58 -4.93 4.74 -6.83
N ALA A 59 -3.73 5.27 -7.08
CA ALA A 59 -2.55 4.45 -7.28
C ALA A 59 -2.02 3.91 -5.93
N ASP A 60 -1.78 2.61 -5.88
CA ASP A 60 -1.14 1.97 -4.72
C ASP A 60 0.39 2.12 -4.77
N TYR A 61 1.08 1.44 -3.85
CA TYR A 61 2.55 1.46 -3.74
C TYR A 61 3.28 0.83 -4.94
N ARG A 62 2.55 0.17 -5.85
CA ARG A 62 3.06 -0.39 -7.11
C ARG A 62 2.79 0.54 -8.30
N GLY A 63 2.01 1.61 -8.10
CA GLY A 63 1.48 2.46 -9.16
C GLY A 63 0.24 1.87 -9.84
N VAL A 64 -0.32 0.76 -9.32
CA VAL A 64 -1.52 0.14 -9.88
C VAL A 64 -2.74 0.84 -9.31
N LYS A 65 -3.74 1.10 -10.15
CA LYS A 65 -5.00 1.70 -9.70
C LYS A 65 -5.81 0.69 -8.90
N VAL A 66 -6.08 1.01 -7.64
CA VAL A 66 -6.84 0.19 -6.70
C VAL A 66 -8.03 0.95 -6.16
N ILE A 67 -9.02 0.23 -5.65
CA ILE A 67 -10.00 0.74 -4.69
C ILE A 67 -9.73 0.13 -3.33
N GLY A 68 -10.15 0.81 -2.26
CA GLY A 68 -9.89 0.30 -0.92
C GLY A 68 -10.69 0.96 0.17
N ALA A 69 -10.68 0.32 1.33
CA ALA A 69 -11.19 0.81 2.59
C ALA A 69 -10.11 0.64 3.67
N TRP A 70 -10.06 1.56 4.62
CA TRP A 70 -9.08 1.57 5.69
C TRP A 70 -9.65 2.06 7.01
N ARG A 71 -8.98 1.69 8.09
CA ARG A 71 -9.25 2.11 9.45
C ARG A 71 -7.94 2.34 10.20
N TRP A 72 -7.88 3.39 11.00
CA TRP A 72 -6.80 3.54 11.97
C TRP A 72 -7.15 2.83 13.29
N VAL A 73 -6.26 2.01 13.80
CA VAL A 73 -6.42 1.27 15.06
C VAL A 73 -5.60 1.98 16.14
N HIS A 74 -6.23 2.92 16.83
CA HIS A 74 -5.57 3.78 17.83
C HIS A 74 -4.86 2.98 18.93
N GLU A 75 -5.47 1.91 19.41
CA GLU A 75 -4.95 1.09 20.50
C GLU A 75 -3.62 0.42 20.16
N HIS A 76 -3.36 0.21 18.87
CA HIS A 76 -2.18 -0.51 18.39
C HIS A 76 -1.22 0.36 17.56
N GLY A 77 -1.60 1.61 17.26
CA GLY A 77 -0.76 2.56 16.53
C GLY A 77 -0.50 2.19 15.06
N PHE A 78 -1.43 1.50 14.40
CA PHE A 78 -1.31 1.16 12.98
C PHE A 78 -2.65 1.26 12.23
N GLY A 79 -2.56 1.40 10.90
CA GLY A 79 -3.71 1.33 10.01
C GLY A 79 -3.90 -0.07 9.42
N VAL A 80 -5.15 -0.50 9.27
CA VAL A 80 -5.54 -1.68 8.49
C VAL A 80 -6.20 -1.19 7.22
N ALA A 81 -5.76 -1.71 6.08
CA ALA A 81 -6.36 -1.42 4.78
C ALA A 81 -6.65 -2.72 4.04
N ALA A 82 -7.77 -2.72 3.33
CA ALA A 82 -8.14 -3.74 2.37
C ALA A 82 -8.26 -3.07 0.99
N GLU A 83 -7.53 -3.60 0.02
CA GLU A 83 -7.43 -3.02 -1.32
C GLU A 83 -7.62 -4.11 -2.38
N MET A 84 -8.21 -3.72 -3.51
CA MET A 84 -8.29 -4.55 -4.70
C MET A 84 -8.01 -3.73 -5.95
N ASP A 85 -7.36 -4.35 -6.93
CA ASP A 85 -7.07 -3.75 -8.23
C ASP A 85 -8.42 -3.33 -8.86
N LEU A 86 -8.52 -2.07 -9.29
CA LEU A 86 -9.79 -1.50 -9.79
C LEU A 86 -10.26 -2.24 -11.05
N ASP A 87 -9.32 -2.73 -11.87
CA ASP A 87 -9.59 -3.42 -13.13
C ASP A 87 -9.95 -4.91 -12.93
N GLY A 88 -9.99 -5.40 -11.68
CA GLY A 88 -10.53 -6.72 -11.34
C GLY A 88 -9.78 -7.95 -11.88
N ARG A 89 -8.49 -7.82 -12.22
CA ARG A 89 -7.63 -8.97 -12.61
C ARG A 89 -6.65 -9.37 -11.51
#